data_AF-A0A2S8RUJ0-F1
#
_entry.id   AF-A0A2S8RUJ0-F1
#
_cell.length_a   1.000
_cell.length_b   1.000
_cell.length_c   1.000
_cell.angle_alpha   90.00
_cell.angle_beta   90.00
_cell.angle_gamma   90.00
#
_symmetry.space_group_name_H-M   'P 1'
#
loop_
_entity.id
_entity.type
_entity.pdbx_description
1 polymer ?
#
loop_
_entity_poly.entity_id
_entity_poly.type
_entity_poly.pdbx_seq_one_letter_code
_entity_poly.pdbx_strand_id
1 'polypeptide(L)'
;MRWHNAGLQDDGGAWFGKNGMGDAANDVVNEVKDQVRNDGQFEGQIGVRNPAPKAVQEGTGKRESPFRVAGHACRPDCGACCIAPSISSPIPGMPDGKPAGVRCVQLGDDLRCAIFGRPERPACCSGLQPQTEMCGTERSEALAWLTQLEVQTRPRVDTTTSTRTA
;
A
#
# COMPACT_ATOMS: atom_id res chain seq x y z
N MET A 1 3.91 -19.15 5.53
CA MET A 1 2.56 -18.99 4.94
C MET A 1 2.49 -19.67 3.56
N ARG A 2 1.40 -20.39 3.25
CA ARG A 2 1.00 -20.61 1.85
C ARG A 2 0.07 -19.45 1.48
N TRP A 3 0.58 -18.48 0.72
CA TRP A 3 -0.25 -17.43 0.15
C TRP A 3 -1.03 -18.04 -1.02
N HIS A 4 -2.26 -18.50 -0.78
CA HIS A 4 -3.23 -18.79 -1.84
C HIS A 4 -4.28 -17.67 -1.87
N ASN A 5 -4.57 -17.21 -3.07
CA ASN A 5 -5.58 -16.21 -3.42
C ASN A 5 -6.98 -16.79 -3.12
N ALA A 6 -7.74 -16.19 -2.22
CA ALA A 6 -9.15 -16.51 -1.99
C ALA A 6 -9.96 -15.21 -2.00
N GLY A 7 -10.83 -15.10 -3.01
CA GLY A 7 -11.68 -13.95 -3.26
C GLY A 7 -12.77 -13.78 -2.21
N LEU A 8 -13.12 -12.52 -1.97
CA LEU A 8 -14.29 -12.07 -1.22
C LEU A 8 -15.58 -12.41 -1.98
N GLN A 9 -16.57 -12.93 -1.26
CA GLN A 9 -17.97 -12.96 -1.67
C GLN A 9 -18.71 -11.86 -0.90
N ASP A 10 -19.48 -11.06 -1.65
CA ASP A 10 -20.29 -9.96 -1.17
C ASP A 10 -21.65 -10.47 -0.68
N ASP A 11 -21.97 -10.26 0.60
CA ASP A 11 -23.33 -10.38 1.11
C ASP A 11 -23.96 -8.98 1.18
N GLY A 12 -24.85 -8.71 0.22
CA GLY A 12 -25.68 -7.50 0.19
C GLY A 12 -26.70 -7.48 1.34
N GLY A 13 -26.74 -6.39 2.08
CA GLY A 13 -27.73 -6.14 3.13
C GLY A 13 -28.04 -4.65 3.25
N ALA A 14 -29.22 -4.26 2.73
CA ALA A 14 -29.78 -2.92 2.82
C ALA A 14 -30.20 -2.58 4.26
N TRP A 15 -29.81 -1.43 4.80
CA TRP A 15 -30.45 -0.83 5.97
C TRP A 15 -30.43 0.71 5.89
N PHE A 16 -31.63 1.28 6.10
CA PHE A 16 -32.00 2.68 6.33
C PHE A 16 -32.40 3.57 5.15
N GLY A 17 -33.73 3.76 5.03
CA GLY A 17 -34.31 5.02 4.63
C GLY A 17 -34.43 5.99 5.82
N LYS A 18 -34.31 7.30 5.53
CA LYS A 18 -34.90 8.39 6.31
C LYS A 18 -35.27 9.53 5.35
N ASN A 19 -36.54 9.91 5.38
CA ASN A 19 -37.08 11.11 4.75
C ASN A 19 -36.62 12.37 5.48
N GLY A 20 -36.43 13.46 4.73
CA GLY A 20 -36.76 14.83 5.14
C GLY A 20 -35.68 15.64 5.86
N MET A 21 -35.11 16.63 5.17
CA MET A 21 -35.03 18.04 5.60
C MET A 21 -34.28 18.82 4.52
N GLY A 22 -34.96 19.71 3.82
CA GLY A 22 -34.41 20.56 2.77
C GLY A 22 -33.58 21.74 3.30
N ASP A 23 -32.59 22.13 2.49
CA ASP A 23 -32.51 23.44 1.86
C ASP A 23 -32.61 24.69 2.73
N ALA A 24 -31.62 24.89 3.61
CA ALA A 24 -31.32 26.21 4.19
C ALA A 24 -29.83 26.58 4.15
N ALA A 25 -28.93 25.61 3.94
CA ALA A 25 -27.49 25.87 3.92
C ALA A 25 -26.97 26.39 2.56
N ASN A 26 -27.65 26.06 1.46
CA ASN A 26 -27.19 26.44 0.11
C ASN A 26 -27.47 27.92 -0.22
N ASP A 27 -28.48 28.54 0.37
CA ASP A 27 -28.83 29.95 0.10
C ASP A 27 -27.76 30.91 0.64
N VAL A 28 -27.29 30.70 1.88
CA VAL A 28 -26.22 31.51 2.48
C VAL A 28 -24.91 31.34 1.70
N VAL A 29 -24.63 30.14 1.19
CA VAL A 29 -23.43 29.86 0.40
C VAL A 29 -23.46 30.57 -0.95
N ASN A 30 -24.64 30.71 -1.56
CA ASN A 30 -24.79 31.39 -2.84
C ASN A 30 -24.74 32.92 -2.69
N GLU A 31 -25.31 33.47 -1.61
CA GLU A 31 -25.23 34.91 -1.30
C GLU A 31 -23.78 35.38 -1.07
N VAL A 32 -22.98 34.61 -0.30
CA VAL A 32 -21.56 34.93 -0.09
C VAL A 32 -20.75 34.88 -1.40
N LYS A 33 -21.09 33.97 -2.33
CA LYS A 33 -20.41 33.86 -3.63
C LYS A 33 -20.70 35.03 -4.57
N ASP A 34 -21.88 35.63 -4.48
CA ASP A 34 -22.25 36.78 -5.32
C ASP A 34 -21.67 38.09 -4.79
N GLN A 35 -21.47 38.19 -3.48
CA GLN A 35 -20.73 39.31 -2.86
C GLN A 35 -19.27 39.35 -3.32
N VAL A 36 -18.57 38.21 -3.29
CA VAL A 36 -17.16 38.10 -3.73
C VAL A 36 -16.99 38.43 -5.22
N ARG A 37 -18.05 38.28 -6.02
CA ARG A 37 -18.01 38.56 -7.46
C ARG A 37 -18.10 40.05 -7.81
N ASN A 38 -18.67 40.89 -6.93
CA ASN A 38 -18.94 42.30 -7.21
C ASN A 38 -17.85 43.27 -6.73
N ASP A 39 -16.88 42.84 -5.91
CA ASP A 39 -15.82 43.72 -5.39
C ASP A 39 -14.63 43.92 -6.38
N GLY A 40 -14.76 43.45 -7.62
CA GLY A 40 -13.70 43.42 -8.64
C GLY A 40 -13.53 44.67 -9.51
N GLN A 41 -13.90 45.87 -9.04
CA GLN A 41 -13.80 47.10 -9.86
C GLN A 41 -12.73 48.07 -9.34
N PHE A 42 -11.46 47.79 -9.67
CA PHE A 42 -10.43 48.83 -9.75
C PHE A 42 -9.45 48.51 -10.88
N GLU A 43 -9.56 49.24 -11.98
CA GLU A 43 -8.68 49.13 -13.14
C GLU A 43 -7.29 49.71 -12.84
N GLY A 44 -6.25 48.92 -13.14
CA GLY A 44 -4.84 49.29 -13.01
C GLY A 44 -4.02 48.59 -14.08
N GLN A 45 -3.78 49.31 -15.16
CA GLN A 45 -3.09 48.93 -16.39
C GLN A 45 -1.62 48.55 -16.16
N ILE A 46 -1.30 47.26 -16.01
CA ILE A 46 0.03 46.69 -16.30
C ILE A 46 -0.12 45.34 -17.00
N GLY A 47 0.42 45.25 -18.22
CA GLY A 47 0.38 44.04 -19.03
C GLY A 47 1.24 42.94 -18.41
N VAL A 48 0.58 41.92 -17.86
CA VAL A 48 1.19 40.61 -17.59
C VAL A 48 0.27 39.57 -18.20
N ARG A 49 0.78 38.86 -19.21
CA ARG A 49 0.05 37.76 -19.85
C ARG A 49 -0.14 36.66 -18.80
N ASN A 50 -1.38 36.47 -18.33
CA ASN A 50 -1.75 35.27 -17.58
C ASN A 50 -1.85 34.08 -18.54
N PRO A 51 -1.11 32.98 -18.33
CA PRO A 51 -1.50 31.71 -18.94
C PRO A 51 -2.82 31.23 -18.30
N ALA A 52 -3.69 30.66 -19.13
CA ALA A 52 -5.01 30.14 -18.79
C ALA A 52 -5.03 29.31 -17.49
N PRO A 53 -6.15 29.29 -16.73
CA PRO A 53 -6.29 28.40 -15.58
C PRO A 53 -6.19 26.95 -16.07
N LYS A 54 -5.12 26.24 -15.66
CA LYS A 54 -5.05 24.80 -15.87
C LYS A 54 -6.20 24.18 -15.08
N ALA A 55 -7.06 23.48 -15.82
CA ALA A 55 -8.15 22.68 -15.32
C ALA A 55 -7.76 21.95 -14.03
N VAL A 56 -8.58 22.15 -13.00
CA VAL A 56 -8.68 21.25 -11.87
C VAL A 56 -8.97 19.86 -12.45
N GLN A 57 -8.00 18.96 -12.37
CA GLN A 57 -8.18 17.56 -12.71
C GLN A 57 -8.72 16.85 -11.47
N GLU A 58 -10.02 16.57 -11.48
CA GLU A 58 -10.62 15.49 -10.72
C GLU A 58 -9.94 14.18 -11.14
N GLY A 59 -8.99 13.72 -10.31
CA GLY A 59 -8.20 12.52 -10.54
C GLY A 59 -8.64 11.39 -9.61
N THR A 60 -9.15 10.32 -10.19
CA THR A 60 -9.35 9.02 -9.54
C THR A 60 -8.08 8.60 -8.78
N GLY A 61 -8.27 8.15 -7.54
CA GLY A 61 -7.20 7.94 -6.57
C GLY A 61 -6.06 7.03 -7.03
N LYS A 62 -4.95 7.65 -7.45
CA LYS A 62 -3.63 7.04 -7.35
C LYS A 62 -3.04 7.48 -6.01
N ARG A 63 -2.88 6.55 -5.06
CA ARG A 63 -2.11 6.78 -3.84
C ARG A 63 -0.65 6.98 -4.24
N GLU A 64 -0.27 8.23 -4.47
CA GLU A 64 1.11 8.60 -4.75
C GLU A 64 1.93 8.39 -3.48
N SER A 65 2.95 7.53 -3.55
CA SER A 65 3.84 7.25 -2.42
C SER A 65 4.60 8.53 -2.05
N PRO A 66 4.73 8.87 -0.74
CA PRO A 66 5.49 10.04 -0.29
C PRO A 66 6.97 9.94 -0.65
N PHE A 67 7.43 8.74 -0.99
CA PHE A 67 8.73 8.50 -1.63
C PHE A 67 8.49 8.41 -3.14
N ARG A 68 9.05 9.36 -3.91
CA ARG A 68 8.97 9.44 -5.38
C ARG A 68 9.64 8.24 -6.05
N VAL A 69 9.02 7.07 -5.93
CA VAL A 69 9.39 5.84 -6.61
C VAL A 69 8.10 5.31 -7.23
N ALA A 70 8.09 5.18 -8.56
CA ALA A 70 6.94 4.65 -9.27
C ALA A 70 6.65 3.21 -8.78
N GLY A 71 5.44 2.98 -8.27
CA GLY A 71 4.82 1.66 -8.05
C GLY A 71 5.72 0.56 -7.50
N HIS A 72 5.71 0.37 -6.18
CA HIS A 72 6.11 -0.89 -5.53
C HIS A 72 7.60 -1.30 -5.61
N ALA A 73 8.53 -0.42 -5.97
CA ALA A 73 9.94 -0.70 -5.79
C ALA A 73 10.34 -0.48 -4.31
N CYS A 74 10.82 -1.55 -3.65
CA CYS A 74 11.39 -1.49 -2.30
C CYS A 74 12.32 -0.29 -2.15
N ARG A 75 12.21 0.43 -1.03
CA ARG A 75 13.15 1.50 -0.67
C ARG A 75 14.58 0.94 -0.72
N PRO A 76 15.54 1.65 -1.34
CA PRO A 76 16.94 1.25 -1.24
C PRO A 76 17.33 1.11 0.24
N ASP A 77 18.27 0.21 0.53
CA ASP A 77 18.80 0.01 1.87
C ASP A 77 17.79 -0.53 2.91
N CYS A 78 16.65 -1.09 2.47
CA CYS A 78 15.66 -1.66 3.40
C CYS A 78 15.95 -3.14 3.73
N GLY A 79 15.90 -4.02 2.73
CA GLY A 79 16.12 -5.46 2.90
C GLY A 79 15.17 -6.19 3.87
N ALA A 80 14.14 -5.52 4.41
CA ALA A 80 13.31 -6.06 5.49
C ALA A 80 12.57 -7.34 5.09
N CYS A 81 12.03 -7.38 3.86
CA CYS A 81 11.38 -8.57 3.29
C CYS A 81 12.34 -9.77 3.11
N CYS A 82 13.65 -9.54 3.05
CA CYS A 82 14.66 -10.60 2.95
C CYS A 82 15.13 -11.10 4.33
N ILE A 83 14.72 -10.46 5.42
CA ILE A 83 15.14 -10.80 6.79
C ILE A 83 13.94 -11.27 7.60
N ALA A 84 12.90 -10.46 7.72
CA ALA A 84 11.82 -10.67 8.69
C ALA A 84 10.95 -11.92 8.44
N PRO A 85 10.29 -12.09 7.27
CA PRO A 85 9.30 -13.15 7.09
C PRO A 85 9.94 -14.53 6.95
N SER A 86 9.20 -15.58 7.32
CA SER A 86 9.58 -16.95 6.94
C SER A 86 9.20 -17.23 5.47
N ILE A 87 10.06 -17.98 4.77
CA ILE A 87 9.84 -18.43 3.40
C ILE A 87 9.96 -19.94 3.42
N SER A 88 8.86 -20.65 3.14
CA SER A 88 8.86 -22.12 3.09
C SER A 88 9.25 -22.68 1.71
N SER A 89 9.30 -21.83 0.68
CA SER A 89 9.72 -22.23 -0.66
C SER A 89 11.25 -22.21 -0.78
N PRO A 90 11.85 -23.10 -1.57
CA PRO A 90 13.30 -23.11 -1.80
C PRO A 90 13.79 -21.78 -2.36
N ILE A 91 14.98 -21.36 -1.93
CA ILE A 91 15.73 -20.22 -2.46
C ILE A 91 17.05 -20.78 -2.99
N PRO A 92 17.63 -20.29 -4.11
CA PRO A 92 18.99 -20.68 -4.48
C PRO A 92 19.96 -20.43 -3.32
N GLY A 93 20.59 -21.51 -2.81
CA GLY A 93 21.45 -21.50 -1.61
C GLY A 93 20.73 -21.72 -0.27
N MET A 94 19.40 -21.87 -0.25
CA MET A 94 18.60 -22.27 0.93
C MET A 94 17.47 -23.23 0.50
N PRO A 95 17.75 -24.53 0.32
CA PRO A 95 16.79 -25.50 -0.23
C PRO A 95 15.55 -25.70 0.65
N ASP A 96 15.70 -25.63 1.98
CA ASP A 96 14.59 -25.75 2.93
C ASP A 96 13.84 -24.43 3.16
N GLY A 97 14.17 -23.39 2.38
CA GLY A 97 13.65 -22.04 2.53
C GLY A 97 14.40 -21.22 3.59
N LYS A 98 13.77 -20.15 4.05
CA LYS A 98 14.36 -19.15 4.95
C LYS A 98 13.54 -19.05 6.23
N PRO A 99 14.12 -19.32 7.42
CA PRO A 99 13.45 -19.04 8.67
C PRO A 99 13.14 -17.54 8.86
N ALA A 100 12.14 -17.22 9.68
CA ALA A 100 11.85 -15.85 10.07
C ALA A 100 13.02 -15.24 10.84
N GLY A 101 13.30 -13.95 10.60
CA GLY A 101 14.42 -13.22 11.20
C GLY A 101 15.82 -13.59 10.67
N VAL A 102 15.95 -14.68 9.91
CA VAL A 102 17.23 -15.08 9.30
C VAL A 102 17.45 -14.29 8.00
N ARG A 103 18.68 -13.81 7.83
CA ARG A 103 19.12 -13.11 6.61
C ARG A 103 19.12 -14.07 5.42
N CYS A 104 18.44 -13.68 4.34
CA CYS A 104 18.47 -14.44 3.08
C CYS A 104 19.88 -14.45 2.47
N VAL A 105 20.31 -15.61 1.95
CA VAL A 105 21.60 -15.74 1.23
C VAL A 105 21.70 -14.84 -0.01
N GLN A 106 20.55 -14.45 -0.58
CA GLN A 106 20.48 -13.56 -1.74
C GLN A 106 20.47 -12.07 -1.37
N LEU A 107 20.54 -11.71 -0.09
CA LEU A 107 20.59 -10.32 0.34
C LEU A 107 22.04 -9.81 0.30
N GLY A 108 22.33 -8.95 -0.68
CA GLY A 108 23.63 -8.30 -0.85
C GLY A 108 23.94 -7.29 0.26
N ASP A 109 25.19 -6.83 0.31
CA ASP A 109 25.65 -5.85 1.30
C ASP A 109 24.97 -4.48 1.15
N ASP A 110 24.50 -4.17 -0.06
CA ASP A 110 23.66 -3.02 -0.40
C ASP A 110 22.17 -3.18 -0.01
N LEU A 111 21.85 -4.26 0.71
CA LEU A 111 20.50 -4.65 1.13
C LEU A 111 19.51 -4.81 -0.04
N ARG A 112 20.02 -5.17 -1.23
CA ARG A 112 19.20 -5.55 -2.39
C ARG A 112 19.21 -7.06 -2.58
N CYS A 113 18.12 -7.56 -3.16
CA CYS A 113 18.03 -8.97 -3.51
C CYS A 113 18.81 -9.22 -4.82
N ALA A 114 19.86 -10.05 -4.76
CA ALA A 114 20.73 -10.37 -5.89
C ALA A 114 20.00 -11.07 -7.05
N ILE A 115 18.82 -11.65 -6.80
CA ILE A 115 17.97 -12.28 -7.81
C ILE A 115 16.66 -11.53 -8.05
N PHE A 116 16.60 -10.23 -7.75
CA PHE A 116 15.43 -9.41 -8.05
C PHE A 116 15.10 -9.45 -9.54
N GLY A 117 13.85 -9.75 -9.89
CA GLY A 117 13.37 -9.82 -11.29
C GLY A 117 13.77 -11.08 -12.05
N ARG A 118 14.54 -11.99 -11.43
CA ARG A 118 14.97 -13.23 -12.07
C ARG A 118 13.98 -14.38 -11.85
N PRO A 119 13.90 -15.37 -12.77
CA PRO A 119 12.99 -16.51 -12.65
C PRO A 119 13.31 -17.43 -11.48
N GLU A 120 14.55 -17.45 -10.99
CA GLU A 120 14.94 -18.26 -9.82
C GLU A 120 14.45 -17.65 -8.49
N ARG A 121 13.90 -16.43 -8.52
CA ARG A 121 13.31 -15.78 -7.33
C ARG A 121 12.00 -16.47 -6.97
N PRO A 122 11.83 -16.94 -5.72
CA PRO A 122 10.61 -17.64 -5.32
C PRO A 122 9.36 -16.80 -5.56
N ALA A 123 8.26 -17.46 -5.97
CA ALA A 123 6.99 -16.80 -6.30
C ALA A 123 6.44 -15.92 -5.15
N CYS A 124 6.61 -16.35 -3.90
CA CYS A 124 6.21 -15.55 -2.74
C CYS A 124 7.02 -14.24 -2.63
N CYS A 125 8.31 -14.27 -2.99
CA CYS A 125 9.18 -13.10 -2.97
C CYS A 125 8.91 -12.16 -4.15
N SER A 126 8.61 -12.68 -5.34
CA SER A 126 8.29 -11.88 -6.54
C SER A 126 6.87 -11.32 -6.50
N GLY A 127 5.93 -12.02 -5.85
CA GLY A 127 4.55 -11.58 -5.66
C GLY A 127 4.36 -10.56 -4.53
N LEU A 128 5.36 -10.33 -3.68
CA LEU A 128 5.25 -9.38 -2.56
C LEU A 128 5.06 -7.95 -3.08
N GLN A 129 3.91 -7.35 -2.74
CA GLN A 129 3.57 -5.97 -3.05
C GLN A 129 3.85 -5.07 -1.84
N PRO A 130 4.97 -4.32 -1.81
CA PRO A 130 5.23 -3.38 -0.72
C PRO A 130 4.14 -2.31 -0.65
N GLN A 131 3.72 -2.02 0.59
CA GLN A 131 2.72 -1.01 0.96
C GLN A 131 3.32 -0.06 2.01
N THR A 132 2.76 1.14 2.14
CA THR A 132 3.27 2.16 3.07
C THR A 132 3.27 1.66 4.51
N GLU A 133 2.22 0.98 4.96
CA GLU A 133 2.10 0.43 6.30
C GLU A 133 3.17 -0.64 6.58
N MET A 134 3.53 -1.40 5.54
CA MET A 134 4.57 -2.43 5.63
C MET A 134 5.98 -1.85 5.65
N CYS A 135 6.24 -0.81 4.87
CA CYS A 135 7.59 -0.29 4.65
C CYS A 135 7.97 0.87 5.57
N GLY A 136 6.98 1.57 6.13
CA GLY A 136 7.19 2.75 6.97
C GLY A 136 8.07 3.81 6.30
N THR A 137 8.65 4.66 7.14
CA THR A 137 9.68 5.64 6.77
C THR A 137 11.09 5.07 6.97
N GLU A 138 11.27 4.15 7.93
CA GLU A 138 12.56 3.58 8.28
C GLU A 138 12.66 2.07 8.07
N ARG A 139 13.89 1.53 8.09
CA ARG A 139 14.13 0.08 7.96
C ARG A 139 13.69 -0.67 9.22
N SER A 140 13.96 -0.08 10.38
CA SER A 140 13.53 -0.54 11.71
C SER A 140 12.01 -0.78 11.74
N GLU A 141 11.23 0.19 11.26
CA GLU A 141 9.76 0.12 11.17
C GLU A 141 9.31 -1.05 10.28
N ALA A 142 9.89 -1.18 9.08
CA ALA A 142 9.56 -2.27 8.17
C ALA A 142 9.86 -3.66 8.77
N LEU A 143 11.00 -3.79 9.46
CA LEU A 143 11.37 -5.02 10.15
C LEU A 143 10.41 -5.33 11.30
N ALA A 144 10.06 -4.34 12.10
CA ALA A 144 9.14 -4.50 13.22
C ALA A 144 7.75 -4.93 12.73
N TRP A 145 7.22 -4.25 11.72
CA TRP A 145 5.93 -4.55 11.13
C TRP A 145 5.87 -5.96 10.54
N LEU A 146 6.84 -6.34 9.70
CA LEU A 146 6.88 -7.66 9.10
C LEU A 146 7.07 -8.78 10.14
N THR A 147 7.86 -8.53 11.17
CA THR A 147 8.05 -9.48 12.29
C THR A 147 6.75 -9.67 13.07
N GLN A 148 6.01 -8.59 13.32
CA GLN A 148 4.71 -8.65 13.96
C GLN A 148 3.72 -9.46 13.11
N LEU A 149 3.63 -9.19 11.81
CA LEU A 149 2.77 -9.93 10.90
C LEU A 149 3.12 -11.43 10.88
N GLU A 150 4.41 -11.76 10.84
CA GLU A 150 4.87 -13.15 10.88
C GLU A 150 4.37 -13.87 12.14
N VAL A 151 4.41 -13.22 13.31
CA VAL A 151 3.91 -13.78 14.57
C VAL A 151 2.39 -13.92 14.56
N GLN A 152 1.67 -12.89 14.11
CA GLN A 152 0.21 -12.86 14.09
C GLN A 152 -0.41 -13.88 13.14
N THR A 153 0.29 -14.22 12.06
CA THR A 153 -0.19 -15.10 11.00
C THR A 153 0.44 -16.50 11.04
N ARG A 154 1.07 -16.86 12.18
CA ARG A 154 1.58 -18.23 12.37
C ARG A 154 0.42 -19.23 12.31
N PRO A 155 0.53 -20.29 11.49
CA PRO A 155 -0.47 -21.35 11.51
C PRO A 155 -0.47 -22.01 12.89
N ARG A 156 -1.66 -22.24 13.43
CA ARG A 156 -1.82 -23.10 14.60
C ARG A 156 -1.53 -24.52 14.15
N VAL A 157 -0.69 -25.22 14.90
CA VAL A 157 -0.45 -26.63 14.65
C VAL A 157 -1.65 -27.39 15.23
N ASP A 158 -2.61 -27.70 14.37
CA ASP A 158 -3.76 -28.50 14.77
C ASP A 158 -3.33 -29.97 14.83
N THR A 159 -3.11 -30.48 16.03
CA THR A 159 -2.68 -31.86 16.29
C THR A 159 -3.73 -32.91 15.91
N THR A 160 -4.94 -32.49 15.50
CA THR A 160 -6.09 -33.37 15.22
C THR A 160 -6.05 -34.03 13.83
N THR A 161 -5.27 -33.50 12.88
CA THR A 161 -5.33 -33.94 11.46
C THR A 161 -4.45 -35.15 11.15
N SER A 162 -3.68 -35.69 12.11
CA SER A 162 -2.69 -36.74 11.82
C SER A 162 -3.25 -38.17 11.76
N THR A 163 -4.56 -38.40 11.90
CA THR A 163 -5.16 -39.76 11.96
C THR A 163 -5.99 -40.11 10.72
N ARG A 164 -5.47 -39.86 9.51
CA ARG A 164 -6.14 -40.35 8.29
C ARG A 164 -5.16 -40.95 7.29
N THR A 165 -4.72 -42.16 7.58
CA THR A 165 -4.34 -43.17 6.58
C THR A 165 -4.72 -44.53 7.14
N ALA A 166 -5.73 -45.14 6.54
CA ALA A 166 -6.03 -46.57 6.58
C ALA A 166 -6.08 -47.02 5.11
#